data_AF-A0A7C4JNQ8-F1
#
_entry.id   AF-A0A7C4JNQ8-F1
#
_cell.length_a   1.000
_cell.length_b   1.000
_cell.length_c   1.000
_cell.angle_alpha   90.00
_cell.angle_beta   90.00
_cell.angle_gamma   90.00
#
_symmetry.space_group_name_H-M   'P 1'
#
loop_
_entity.id
_entity.type
_entity.pdbx_description
1 polymer ?
#
loop_
_entity_poly.entity_id
_entity_poly.type
_entity_poly.pdbx_seq_one_letter_code
_entity_poly.pdbx_strand_id
1 'polypeptide(L)'
;MGRAIIEGIIQKKGGIVGLMGGGLLEVLENIIHFMSNSLSYVRITVLFLVHTALLMLLNASWHALGLTSLPILIIGNLGIMALEGLMVFIQSLRLHLYEFFTKFYEGVGTPFKKIKPDTSYVEIVFRK
;
A
#
# COMPACT_ATOMS: atom_id res chain seq x y z
N MET A 1 -47.57 -29.76 -2.85
CA MET A 1 -46.36 -30.60 -2.88
C MET A 1 -45.50 -30.47 -4.14
N GLY A 2 -45.90 -29.69 -5.17
CA GLY A 2 -45.11 -29.54 -6.41
C GLY A 2 -43.92 -28.57 -6.34
N ARG A 3 -43.95 -27.53 -5.48
CA ARG A 3 -42.88 -26.50 -5.43
C ARG A 3 -41.57 -27.02 -4.83
N ALA A 4 -41.64 -27.90 -3.82
CA ALA A 4 -40.46 -28.51 -3.20
C ALA A 4 -39.67 -29.43 -4.15
N ILE A 5 -40.36 -30.09 -5.09
CA ILE A 5 -39.71 -30.95 -6.10
C ILE A 5 -39.00 -30.08 -7.15
N ILE A 6 -39.59 -28.94 -7.53
CA ILE A 6 -38.99 -28.01 -8.50
C ILE A 6 -37.74 -27.36 -7.90
N GLU A 7 -37.76 -26.95 -6.62
CA GLU A 7 -36.59 -26.39 -5.93
C GLU A 7 -35.46 -27.43 -5.75
N GLY A 8 -35.80 -28.69 -5.44
CA GLY A 8 -34.80 -29.77 -5.33
C GLY A 8 -34.11 -30.13 -6.65
N ILE A 9 -34.79 -29.95 -7.80
CA ILE A 9 -34.21 -30.21 -9.13
C ILE A 9 -33.32 -29.04 -9.59
N ILE A 10 -33.67 -27.79 -9.24
CA ILE A 10 -32.84 -26.61 -9.54
C ILE A 10 -31.53 -26.62 -8.74
N GLN A 11 -31.57 -27.05 -7.47
CA GLN A 11 -30.36 -27.18 -6.64
C GLN A 11 -29.41 -28.29 -7.13
N LYS A 12 -29.95 -29.35 -7.73
CA LYS A 12 -29.17 -30.47 -8.27
C LYS A 12 -28.59 -30.19 -9.68
N LYS A 13 -29.15 -29.23 -10.43
CA LYS A 13 -28.65 -28.82 -11.76
C LYS A 13 -27.54 -27.76 -11.74
N GLY A 14 -27.28 -27.13 -10.59
CA GLY A 14 -25.99 -26.47 -10.30
C GLY A 14 -24.90 -27.45 -9.84
N GLY A 15 -25.17 -28.76 -9.92
CA GLY A 15 -24.32 -29.82 -9.41
C GLY A 15 -22.98 -29.93 -10.12
N ILE A 16 -21.94 -30.15 -9.31
CA ILE A 16 -20.54 -30.53 -9.61
C ILE A 16 -19.81 -29.63 -10.61
N VAL A 17 -20.37 -29.30 -11.78
CA VAL A 17 -19.85 -28.34 -12.75
C VAL A 17 -19.88 -26.91 -12.21
N GLY A 18 -20.92 -26.54 -11.45
CA GLY A 18 -20.98 -25.25 -10.75
C GLY A 18 -20.01 -25.16 -9.56
N LEU A 19 -19.79 -26.27 -8.86
CA LEU A 19 -18.81 -26.37 -7.77
C LEU A 19 -17.37 -26.41 -8.30
N MET A 20 -17.09 -27.11 -9.40
CA MET A 20 -15.78 -27.13 -10.05
C MET A 20 -15.49 -25.81 -10.77
N GLY A 21 -16.46 -25.26 -11.52
CA GLY A 21 -16.33 -23.97 -12.18
C GLY A 21 -16.25 -22.81 -11.19
N GLY A 22 -17.08 -22.84 -10.15
CA GLY A 22 -17.03 -21.89 -9.03
C GLY A 22 -15.73 -21.98 -8.25
N GLY A 23 -15.25 -23.19 -7.96
CA GLY A 23 -13.96 -23.40 -7.29
C GLY A 23 -12.76 -22.94 -8.12
N LEU A 24 -12.78 -23.12 -9.45
CA LEU A 24 -11.74 -22.58 -10.33
C LEU A 24 -11.74 -21.05 -10.37
N LEU A 25 -12.92 -20.43 -10.40
CA LEU A 25 -13.06 -18.98 -10.34
C LEU A 25 -12.62 -18.43 -8.98
N GLU A 26 -12.98 -19.09 -7.88
CA GLU A 26 -12.56 -18.72 -6.53
C GLU A 26 -11.04 -18.80 -6.36
N VAL A 27 -10.40 -19.86 -6.87
CA VAL A 27 -8.94 -19.99 -6.87
C VAL A 27 -8.28 -18.91 -7.74
N LEU A 28 -8.85 -18.60 -8.91
CA LEU A 28 -8.36 -17.54 -9.78
C LEU A 28 -8.49 -16.16 -9.13
N GLU A 29 -9.61 -15.89 -8.47
CA GLU A 29 -9.83 -14.65 -7.72
C GLU A 29 -8.83 -14.53 -6.56
N ASN A 30 -8.57 -15.64 -5.85
CA ASN A 30 -7.55 -15.69 -4.81
C ASN A 30 -6.13 -15.42 -5.36
N ILE A 31 -5.80 -15.97 -6.53
CA ILE A 31 -4.52 -15.72 -7.20
C ILE A 31 -4.41 -14.26 -7.64
N ILE A 32 -5.47 -13.68 -8.22
CA ILE A 32 -5.51 -12.26 -8.59
C ILE A 32 -5.37 -11.37 -7.35
N HIS A 33 -6.01 -11.74 -6.24
CA HIS A 33 -5.90 -11.01 -4.99
C HIS A 33 -4.47 -11.07 -4.44
N PHE A 34 -3.83 -12.25 -4.49
CA PHE A 34 -2.45 -12.44 -4.04
C PHE A 34 -1.43 -11.73 -4.95
N MET A 35 -1.66 -11.79 -6.26
CA MET A 35 -0.92 -11.05 -7.29
C MET A 35 -1.04 -9.55 -7.08
N SER A 36 -2.24 -9.02 -6.80
CA SER A 36 -2.44 -7.60 -6.54
C SER A 36 -1.64 -7.14 -5.32
N ASN A 37 -1.65 -7.94 -4.25
CA ASN A 37 -0.84 -7.68 -3.06
C ASN A 37 0.67 -7.77 -3.35
N SER A 38 1.12 -8.66 -4.23
CA SER A 38 2.54 -8.76 -4.61
C SER A 38 2.99 -7.60 -5.53
N LEU A 39 2.12 -7.19 -6.45
CA LEU A 39 2.35 -6.10 -7.41
C LEU A 39 2.44 -4.74 -6.69
N SER A 40 1.80 -4.63 -5.52
CA SER A 40 1.97 -3.53 -4.59
C SER A 40 3.43 -3.38 -4.14
N TYR A 41 4.11 -4.47 -3.79
CA TYR A 41 5.51 -4.46 -3.35
C TYR A 41 6.54 -4.43 -4.48
N VAL A 42 6.19 -4.79 -5.72
CA VAL A 42 7.12 -4.72 -6.89
C VAL A 42 7.72 -3.31 -7.09
N ARG A 43 7.02 -2.28 -6.62
CA ARG A 43 7.43 -0.87 -6.73
C ARG A 43 8.81 -0.60 -6.13
N ILE A 44 9.15 -1.18 -4.98
CA ILE A 44 10.49 -1.01 -4.38
C ILE A 44 11.58 -1.69 -5.22
N THR A 45 11.26 -2.80 -5.88
CA THR A 45 12.19 -3.55 -6.74
C THR A 45 12.53 -2.77 -8.00
N VAL A 46 11.54 -2.14 -8.64
CA VAL A 46 11.77 -1.33 -9.85
C VAL A 46 12.62 -0.10 -9.52
N LEU A 47 12.40 0.51 -8.36
CA LEU A 47 13.17 1.67 -7.91
C LEU A 47 14.62 1.28 -7.62
N PHE A 48 14.85 0.14 -6.98
CA PHE A 48 16.21 -0.40 -6.83
C PHE A 48 16.89 -0.70 -8.17
N LEU A 49 16.15 -1.24 -9.15
CA LEU A 49 16.69 -1.49 -10.49
C LEU A 49 17.10 -0.19 -11.20
N VAL A 50 16.27 0.85 -11.15
CA VAL A 50 16.58 2.16 -11.74
C VAL A 50 17.78 2.81 -11.05
N HIS A 51 17.86 2.73 -9.72
CA HIS A 51 19.00 3.21 -8.93
C HIS A 51 20.32 2.62 -9.44
N THR A 52 20.38 1.29 -9.51
CA THR A 52 21.58 0.57 -9.94
C THR A 52 21.94 0.89 -11.40
N ALA A 53 20.96 1.04 -12.29
CA ALA A 53 21.19 1.43 -13.68
C ALA A 53 21.77 2.85 -13.81
N LEU A 54 21.27 3.81 -13.03
CA LEU A 54 21.75 5.19 -13.04
C LEU A 54 23.18 5.30 -12.47
N LEU A 55 23.50 4.54 -11.42
CA LEU A 55 24.87 4.43 -10.90
C LEU A 55 25.83 3.83 -11.92
N MET A 56 25.41 2.78 -12.64
CA MET A 56 26.20 2.17 -13.70
C MET A 56 26.48 3.16 -14.83
N LEU A 57 25.50 3.99 -15.21
CA LEU A 57 25.65 5.04 -16.21
C LEU A 57 26.65 6.13 -15.77
N LEU A 58 26.60 6.57 -14.51
CA LEU A 58 27.58 7.52 -13.98
C LEU A 58 29.00 6.94 -13.94
N ASN A 59 29.13 5.66 -13.56
CA ASN A 59 30.43 5.00 -13.56
C ASN A 59 30.99 4.84 -14.98
N ALA A 60 30.14 4.57 -15.98
CA ALA A 60 30.54 4.56 -17.39
C ALA A 60 30.99 5.96 -17.86
N SER A 61 30.31 7.02 -17.41
CA SER A 61 30.70 8.41 -17.70
C SER A 61 32.07 8.78 -17.12
N TRP A 62 32.41 8.28 -15.92
CA TRP A 62 33.73 8.45 -15.31
C TRP A 62 34.86 7.87 -16.18
N HIS A 63 34.68 6.66 -16.71
CA HIS A 63 35.65 6.03 -17.59
C HIS A 63 35.86 6.78 -18.91
N ALA A 64 34.83 7.49 -19.41
CA ALA A 64 34.90 8.20 -20.68
C ALA A 64 35.56 9.59 -20.59
N LEU A 65 35.38 10.31 -19.48
CA LEU A 65 35.73 11.74 -19.33
C LEU A 65 36.88 12.02 -18.35
N GLY A 66 37.36 11.02 -17.61
CA GLY A 66 38.49 11.14 -16.68
C GLY A 66 38.28 12.19 -15.58
N LEU A 67 39.36 12.82 -15.10
CA LEU A 67 39.37 13.79 -13.97
C LEU A 67 38.42 14.99 -14.14
N THR A 68 38.08 15.36 -15.37
CA THR A 68 37.11 16.42 -15.69
C THR A 68 35.67 16.09 -15.28
N SER A 69 35.36 14.82 -15.04
CA SER A 69 34.03 14.35 -14.66
C SER A 69 33.77 14.35 -13.15
N LEU A 70 34.75 14.71 -12.33
CA LEU A 70 34.66 14.68 -10.86
C LEU A 70 33.50 15.54 -10.30
N PRO A 71 33.26 16.77 -10.79
CA PRO A 71 32.09 17.56 -10.35
C PRO A 71 30.76 16.93 -10.79
N ILE A 72 30.72 16.37 -12.00
CA ILE A 72 29.55 15.71 -12.58
C ILE A 72 29.21 14.44 -11.80
N LEU A 73 30.21 13.71 -11.34
CA LEU A 73 30.02 12.48 -10.58
C LEU A 73 29.46 12.78 -9.18
N ILE A 74 29.96 13.82 -8.51
CA ILE A 74 29.46 14.25 -7.20
C ILE A 74 28.02 14.77 -7.31
N ILE A 75 27.79 15.71 -8.22
CA ILE A 75 26.46 16.32 -8.42
C ILE A 75 25.46 15.30 -8.96
N GLY A 76 25.89 14.44 -9.89
CA GLY A 76 25.06 13.39 -10.47
C GLY A 76 24.62 12.37 -9.44
N ASN A 77 25.54 11.83 -8.63
CA ASN A 77 25.18 10.87 -7.57
C ASN A 77 24.26 11.50 -6.53
N LEU A 78 24.55 12.72 -6.08
CA LEU A 78 23.72 13.44 -5.11
C LEU A 78 22.33 13.74 -5.67
N GLY A 79 22.27 14.15 -6.94
CA GLY A 79 21.02 14.42 -7.65
C GLY A 79 20.16 13.18 -7.83
N ILE A 80 20.75 12.05 -8.22
CA ILE A 80 20.05 10.76 -8.34
C ILE A 80 19.50 10.34 -6.97
N MET A 81 20.32 10.36 -5.93
CA MET A 81 19.86 10.00 -4.57
C MET A 81 18.69 10.88 -4.10
N ALA A 82 18.76 12.19 -4.35
CA ALA A 82 17.70 13.12 -3.95
C ALA A 82 16.39 12.90 -4.74
N LEU A 83 16.48 12.81 -6.07
CA LEU A 83 15.33 12.59 -6.94
C LEU A 83 14.67 11.23 -6.68
N GLU A 84 15.47 10.19 -6.57
CA GLU A 84 14.99 8.83 -6.37
C GLU A 84 14.43 8.62 -4.97
N GLY A 85 15.07 9.18 -3.95
CA GLY A 85 14.53 9.18 -2.59
C GLY A 85 13.17 9.87 -2.51
N LEU A 86 13.01 11.04 -3.15
CA LEU A 86 11.73 11.74 -3.24
C LEU A 86 10.68 10.91 -3.98
N MET A 87 11.05 10.30 -5.10
CA MET A 87 10.15 9.51 -5.92
C MET A 87 9.67 8.24 -5.20
N VAL A 88 10.59 7.51 -4.55
CA VAL A 88 10.31 6.35 -3.69
C VAL A 88 9.37 6.73 -2.54
N PHE A 89 9.61 7.88 -1.90
CA PHE A 89 8.78 8.35 -0.80
C PHE A 89 7.32 8.54 -1.22
N ILE A 90 7.08 9.23 -2.33
CA ILE A 90 5.73 9.46 -2.87
C ILE A 90 5.07 8.13 -3.29
N GLN A 91 5.84 7.27 -3.95
CA GLN A 91 5.39 5.96 -4.45
C GLN A 91 5.02 5.01 -3.31
N SER A 92 5.76 5.02 -2.21
CA SER A 92 5.51 4.21 -1.01
C SER A 92 4.32 4.73 -0.20
N LEU A 93 4.19 6.06 -0.03
CA LEU A 93 3.04 6.69 0.63
C LEU A 93 1.71 6.28 0.03
N ARG A 94 1.67 6.14 -1.30
CA ARG A 94 0.47 5.70 -2.00
C ARG A 94 0.04 4.28 -1.59
N LEU A 95 0.97 3.34 -1.47
CA LEU A 95 0.61 1.96 -1.14
C LEU A 95 0.31 1.81 0.36
N HIS A 96 1.08 2.50 1.21
CA HIS A 96 0.92 2.44 2.66
C HIS A 96 -0.44 3.02 3.11
N LEU A 97 -0.85 4.17 2.58
CA LEU A 97 -2.13 4.80 2.95
C LEU A 97 -3.34 4.09 2.33
N TYR A 98 -3.22 3.54 1.12
CA TYR A 98 -4.37 2.92 0.44
C TYR A 98 -4.59 1.45 0.75
N GLU A 99 -3.55 0.68 1.08
CA GLU A 99 -3.65 -0.78 1.22
C GLU A 99 -3.39 -1.25 2.67
N PHE A 100 -2.53 -0.54 3.42
CA PHE A 100 -2.24 -0.88 4.82
C PHE A 100 -3.26 -0.23 5.78
N PHE A 101 -3.49 1.08 5.67
CA PHE A 101 -4.45 1.74 6.56
C PHE A 101 -5.91 1.32 6.33
N THR A 102 -6.32 1.01 5.10
CA THR A 102 -7.71 0.60 4.82
C THR A 102 -8.03 -0.83 5.27
N LYS A 103 -7.04 -1.73 5.33
CA LYS A 103 -7.20 -3.10 5.84
C LYS A 103 -7.12 -3.21 7.36
N PHE A 104 -6.37 -2.35 8.02
CA PHE A 104 -6.11 -2.44 9.47
C PHE A 104 -6.75 -1.32 10.30
N TYR A 105 -7.25 -0.25 9.67
CA TYR A 105 -7.96 0.84 10.34
C TYR A 105 -9.45 0.79 9.97
N GLU A 106 -10.18 -0.10 10.63
CA GLU A 106 -11.63 0.05 10.71
C GLU A 106 -11.88 1.29 11.58
N GLY A 107 -12.54 2.32 11.05
CA GLY A 107 -12.85 3.58 11.73
C GLY A 107 -13.85 3.44 12.88
N VAL A 108 -13.69 2.41 13.72
CA VAL A 108 -14.49 2.12 14.91
C VAL A 108 -13.59 2.19 16.14
N GLY A 109 -13.54 3.39 16.71
CA GLY A 109 -12.98 3.63 18.03
C GLY A 109 -13.79 4.73 18.69
N THR A 110 -14.23 4.51 19.93
CA THR A 110 -14.81 5.60 20.72
C THR A 110 -13.69 6.60 21.03
N PRO A 111 -13.81 7.87 20.63
CA PRO A 111 -12.81 8.86 20.98
C PRO A 111 -12.74 8.95 22.51
N PHE A 112 -11.54 8.75 23.06
CA PHE A 112 -11.33 8.77 24.51
C PHE A 112 -11.67 10.16 25.05
N LYS A 113 -12.88 10.31 25.60
CA LYS A 113 -13.31 11.52 26.30
C LYS A 113 -12.68 11.48 27.69
N LYS A 114 -11.60 12.25 27.89
CA LYS A 114 -11.04 12.47 29.23
C LYS A 114 -12.17 12.89 30.17
N ILE A 115 -12.32 12.16 31.27
CA ILE A 115 -13.15 12.56 32.39
C ILE A 115 -12.42 13.73 33.06
N LYS A 116 -12.62 14.95 32.53
CA LYS A 116 -12.31 16.16 33.29
C LYS A 116 -13.42 16.30 34.32
N PRO A 117 -13.15 16.24 35.62
CA PRO A 117 -14.14 16.68 36.60
C PRO A 117 -14.46 18.15 36.29
N ASP A 118 -15.74 18.49 36.21
CA ASP A 118 -16.20 19.89 36.19
C ASP A 118 -15.80 20.52 37.52
N THR A 119 -14.58 21.04 37.60
CA THR A 119 -14.23 21.99 38.64
C THR A 119 -15.02 23.25 38.35
N SER A 120 -16.19 23.36 38.98
CA SER A 120 -16.90 24.63 39.15
C SER A 120 -15.90 25.63 39.73
N TYR A 121 -15.52 26.61 38.92
CA TYR A 121 -14.77 27.76 39.39
C TYR A 121 -15.68 28.54 40.34
N VAL A 122 -15.49 28.33 41.64
CA VAL A 122 -16.08 29.23 42.64
C VAL A 122 -15.22 30.49 42.62
N GLU A 123 -15.75 31.54 42.01
CA GLU A 123 -15.18 32.88 42.09
C GLU A 123 -15.30 33.34 43.55
N ILE A 124 -14.18 33.32 44.29
CA ILE A 124 -14.13 33.82 45.66
C ILE A 124 -14.13 35.35 45.58
N VAL A 125 -15.32 35.93 45.60
CA VAL A 125 -15.50 37.38 45.77
C VAL A 125 -15.16 37.74 47.21
N PHE A 126 -13.91 38.15 47.44
CA PHE A 126 -13.51 38.79 48.70
C PHE A 126 -14.21 40.15 48.80
N ARG A 127 -15.26 40.22 49.62
CA ARG A 127 -15.82 41.50 50.07
C ARG A 127 -14.99 41.97 51.26
N LYS A 128 -14.30 43.09 51.07
CA LYS A 128 -13.53 43.83 52.08
C LYS A 128 -14.45 44.40 53.17
#